data_AF-A0AAV5QYA3-F1
#
_entry.id   AF-A0AAV5QYA3-F1
#
_cell.length_a   1.000
_cell.length_b   1.000
_cell.length_c   1.000
_cell.angle_alpha   90.00
_cell.angle_beta   90.00
_cell.angle_gamma   90.00
#
_symmetry.space_group_name_H-M   'P 1'
#
loop_
_entity.id
_entity.type
_entity.pdbx_description
1 polymer ?
#
loop_
_entity_poly.entity_id
_entity_poly.type
_entity_poly.pdbx_seq_one_letter_code
_entity_poly.pdbx_strand_id
1 'polypeptide(L)'
;MWKLVQSGLSVVAGTAEPEYGPDSIHPVNYDRKADDPLYLPLTLDDLKFVNPNHTNVETMVFYFEDSINAGFVQLIHSNIIGLHTTAQFTFKIFPKSNPTNFIWTSTKLENFKIENETDFIADDFSIVLNKENGIENINEYKIDSSVNKLTEVHLIVKRIGESIKFGKNGTTYYGTDIENPWGSMRHAFWPRCYSNGEIILRDLKEGQNLDELENDQIQYIEREKINLNNSLTMFVMALQGMKPHHAAATWDFLNYQSDNYSVVIMEFTTPQSYNKTKVSAAIVTNKDGKILLATMNNDTKHLNCKIDETSGWNVPTKISYNMHNEDNSIKVEINGNLDNLCERVDVMAEIPQFVKNIVSGVAGTKPYVYQFSNNMNLKIIKNDKIDVDETGYGYNETTFITAI
;
A
#
# COMPACT_ATOMS: atom_id res chain seq x y z
N MET A 1 17.73 3.15 -29.17
CA MET A 1 18.06 4.58 -29.36
C MET A 1 16.79 5.42 -29.57
N TRP A 2 15.93 5.15 -30.56
CA TRP A 2 14.66 5.89 -30.76
C TRP A 2 13.67 5.79 -29.57
N LYS A 3 13.45 4.59 -29.00
CA LYS A 3 12.61 4.41 -27.80
C LYS A 3 13.16 5.13 -26.55
N LEU A 4 14.48 5.23 -26.40
CA LEU A 4 15.13 5.95 -25.30
C LEU A 4 15.02 7.48 -25.46
N VAL A 5 15.11 7.97 -26.71
CA VAL A 5 14.85 9.39 -27.03
C VAL A 5 13.37 9.73 -26.83
N GLN A 6 12.46 8.83 -27.22
CA GLN A 6 11.03 8.97 -26.94
C GLN A 6 10.71 8.90 -25.45
N SER A 7 11.38 8.04 -24.68
CA SER A 7 11.28 7.99 -23.21
C SER A 7 11.74 9.31 -22.57
N GLY A 8 12.88 9.86 -23.02
CA GLY A 8 13.32 11.19 -22.57
C GLY A 8 12.33 12.30 -22.91
N LEU A 9 11.63 12.19 -24.05
CA LEU A 9 10.59 13.15 -24.45
C LEU A 9 9.25 12.91 -23.75
N SER A 10 8.82 11.69 -23.43
CA SER A 10 7.60 11.42 -22.68
C SER A 10 7.73 11.87 -21.22
N VAL A 11 8.91 11.70 -20.63
CA VAL A 11 9.23 12.17 -19.28
C VAL A 11 9.11 13.69 -19.14
N VAL A 12 9.38 14.45 -20.22
CA VAL A 12 9.45 15.92 -20.25
C VAL A 12 8.22 16.58 -20.91
N ALA A 13 7.63 15.97 -21.93
CA ALA A 13 6.58 16.57 -22.78
C ALA A 13 5.19 15.93 -22.61
N GLY A 14 5.05 14.89 -21.78
CA GLY A 14 3.77 14.22 -21.55
C GLY A 14 3.23 13.41 -22.74
N THR A 15 4.07 13.11 -23.73
CA THR A 15 3.67 12.26 -24.86
C THR A 15 3.46 10.81 -24.41
N ALA A 16 2.67 10.04 -25.18
CA ALA A 16 2.51 8.60 -24.94
C ALA A 16 3.88 7.90 -24.83
N GLU A 17 4.04 7.05 -23.82
CA GLU A 17 5.23 6.22 -23.63
C GLU A 17 5.45 5.32 -24.86
N PRO A 18 6.70 5.07 -25.28
CA PRO A 18 6.97 4.07 -26.29
C PRO A 18 6.46 2.69 -25.87
N GLU A 19 6.05 1.89 -26.85
CA GLU A 19 5.79 0.47 -26.60
C GLU A 19 7.13 -0.27 -26.45
N TYR A 20 7.54 -0.52 -25.21
CA TYR A 20 8.78 -1.23 -24.89
C TYR A 20 8.64 -2.73 -25.16
N GLY A 21 7.50 -3.31 -24.75
CA GLY A 21 7.19 -4.74 -24.86
C GLY A 21 7.31 -5.47 -23.51
N PRO A 22 6.86 -6.74 -23.45
CA PRO A 22 6.86 -7.53 -22.21
C PRO A 22 8.27 -7.83 -21.68
N ASP A 23 9.28 -7.89 -22.55
CA ASP A 23 10.68 -8.12 -22.15
C ASP A 23 11.33 -6.92 -21.42
N SER A 24 10.62 -5.79 -21.35
CA SER A 24 11.07 -4.59 -20.64
C SER A 24 10.47 -4.46 -19.24
N ILE A 25 9.70 -5.46 -18.79
CA ILE A 25 9.32 -5.63 -17.40
C ILE A 25 9.87 -6.96 -16.90
N HIS A 26 10.51 -6.89 -15.74
CA HIS A 26 11.10 -8.03 -15.05
C HIS A 26 10.33 -8.20 -13.74
N PRO A 27 9.26 -9.03 -13.71
CA PRO A 27 8.47 -9.27 -12.51
C PRO A 27 9.35 -9.71 -11.34
N VAL A 28 8.88 -9.56 -10.12
CA VAL A 28 9.63 -9.84 -8.88
C VAL A 28 10.35 -11.20 -8.82
N ASN A 29 9.93 -12.20 -9.61
CA ASN A 29 10.53 -13.52 -9.72
C ASN A 29 11.27 -13.79 -11.05
N TYR A 30 11.60 -12.76 -11.85
CA TYR A 30 12.11 -12.91 -13.21
C TYR A 30 13.37 -13.79 -13.34
N ASP A 31 14.22 -13.82 -12.30
CA ASP A 31 15.48 -14.56 -12.26
C ASP A 31 15.42 -15.82 -11.38
N ARG A 32 14.21 -16.20 -10.95
CA ARG A 32 13.97 -17.38 -10.13
C ARG A 32 14.22 -18.65 -10.96
N LYS A 33 15.08 -19.55 -10.46
CA LYS A 33 15.21 -20.91 -11.01
C LYS A 33 14.12 -21.82 -10.44
N ALA A 34 13.82 -22.93 -11.13
CA ALA A 34 12.77 -23.86 -10.70
C ALA A 34 12.93 -24.34 -9.24
N ASP A 35 14.18 -24.59 -8.81
CA ASP A 35 14.51 -25.05 -7.45
C ASP A 35 14.63 -23.92 -6.42
N ASP A 36 14.63 -22.66 -6.85
CA ASP A 36 14.69 -21.52 -5.93
C ASP A 36 13.32 -21.29 -5.28
N PRO A 37 13.27 -20.91 -4.00
CA PRO A 37 12.01 -20.59 -3.35
C PRO A 37 11.38 -19.35 -4.00
N LEU A 38 10.04 -19.34 -4.11
CA LEU A 38 9.30 -18.23 -4.70
C LEU A 38 9.37 -16.95 -3.85
N TYR A 39 9.53 -17.11 -2.54
CA TYR A 39 9.60 -16.05 -1.56
C TYR A 39 10.66 -16.38 -0.50
N LEU A 40 11.14 -15.35 0.17
CA LEU A 40 12.15 -15.45 1.22
C LEU A 40 11.67 -14.72 2.47
N PRO A 41 12.06 -15.16 3.68
CA PRO A 41 11.89 -14.37 4.89
C PRO A 41 12.56 -13.00 4.75
N LEU A 42 11.93 -11.97 5.33
CA LEU A 42 12.58 -10.65 5.42
C LEU A 42 13.79 -10.70 6.36
N THR A 43 14.81 -9.94 5.97
CA THR A 43 16.00 -9.62 6.76
C THR A 43 15.96 -8.17 7.20
N LEU A 44 16.90 -7.75 8.06
CA LEU A 44 17.04 -6.33 8.43
C LEU A 44 17.27 -5.44 7.20
N ASP A 45 18.07 -5.89 6.24
CA ASP A 45 18.35 -5.12 5.02
C ASP A 45 17.08 -4.88 4.18
N ASP A 46 16.09 -5.77 4.27
CA ASP A 46 14.81 -5.57 3.58
C ASP A 46 13.92 -4.52 4.25
N LEU A 47 14.24 -4.10 5.47
CA LEU A 47 13.51 -3.08 6.21
C LEU A 47 14.26 -1.73 6.22
N LYS A 48 15.38 -1.63 5.51
CA LYS A 48 16.09 -0.37 5.31
C LYS A 48 15.41 0.47 4.25
N PHE A 49 15.40 1.79 4.46
CA PHE A 49 15.10 2.74 3.40
C PHE A 49 16.18 2.64 2.33
N VAL A 50 15.74 2.58 1.08
CA VAL A 50 16.65 2.59 -0.07
C VAL A 50 17.17 4.00 -0.31
N ASN A 51 16.33 5.02 -0.06
CA ASN A 51 16.56 6.43 -0.29
C ASN A 51 17.21 6.74 -1.65
N PRO A 52 16.58 6.38 -2.78
CA PRO A 52 17.19 6.61 -4.09
C PRO A 52 17.37 8.10 -4.40
N ASN A 53 18.41 8.40 -5.18
CA ASN A 53 18.74 9.75 -5.65
C ASN A 53 18.00 10.19 -6.93
N HIS A 54 16.95 9.46 -7.34
CA HIS A 54 16.11 9.77 -8.49
C HIS A 54 14.65 9.91 -8.05
N THR A 55 13.75 10.25 -8.98
CA THR A 55 12.32 10.39 -8.66
C THR A 55 11.75 9.08 -8.09
N ASN A 56 11.34 9.11 -6.84
CA ASN A 56 10.79 7.95 -6.16
C ASN A 56 9.84 8.31 -5.02
N VAL A 57 9.06 7.33 -4.58
CA VAL A 57 8.27 7.36 -3.36
C VAL A 57 8.52 6.08 -2.58
N GLU A 58 9.00 6.21 -1.35
CA GLU A 58 9.06 5.15 -0.36
C GLU A 58 7.93 5.31 0.65
N THR A 59 7.25 4.22 0.98
CA THR A 59 6.18 4.22 1.96
C THR A 59 6.34 3.13 3.00
N MET A 60 5.87 3.43 4.20
CA MET A 60 5.60 2.45 5.24
C MET A 60 4.13 2.59 5.62
N VAL A 61 3.33 1.56 5.35
CA VAL A 61 1.90 1.57 5.64
C VAL A 61 1.60 0.50 6.69
N PHE A 62 1.00 0.94 7.79
CA PHE A 62 0.53 0.09 8.87
C PHE A 62 -0.99 0.22 8.90
N TYR A 63 -1.68 -0.82 8.42
CA TYR A 63 -3.15 -0.87 8.54
C TYR A 63 -3.52 -1.12 10.01
N PHE A 64 -4.80 -1.11 10.35
CA PHE A 64 -5.28 -1.69 11.60
C PHE A 64 -6.79 -1.86 11.54
N GLU A 65 -7.30 -2.82 12.30
CA GLU A 65 -8.73 -3.04 12.48
C GLU A 65 -9.02 -3.62 13.86
N ASP A 66 -10.10 -3.14 14.48
CA ASP A 66 -10.71 -3.73 15.67
C ASP A 66 -12.19 -4.06 15.40
N SER A 67 -12.96 -4.44 16.41
CA SER A 67 -14.38 -4.79 16.25
C SER A 67 -15.27 -3.65 15.69
N ILE A 68 -14.85 -2.40 15.79
CA ILE A 68 -15.61 -1.18 15.48
C ILE A 68 -14.98 -0.42 14.31
N ASN A 69 -13.66 -0.21 14.35
CA ASN A 69 -12.93 0.71 13.49
C ASN A 69 -11.93 -0.03 12.61
N ALA A 70 -11.60 0.59 11.48
CA ALA A 70 -10.47 0.24 10.66
C ALA A 70 -9.78 1.49 10.14
N GLY A 71 -8.53 1.36 9.72
CA GLY A 71 -7.74 2.49 9.28
C GLY A 71 -6.32 2.12 8.89
N PHE A 72 -5.51 3.15 8.71
CA PHE A 72 -4.07 3.00 8.52
C PHE A 72 -3.32 4.25 8.97
N VAL A 73 -2.04 4.05 9.26
CA VAL A 73 -1.05 5.12 9.32
C VAL A 73 0.01 4.88 8.28
N GLN A 74 0.47 5.96 7.65
CA GLN A 74 1.36 5.90 6.52
C GLN A 74 2.42 6.98 6.61
N LEU A 75 3.67 6.58 6.48
CA LEU A 75 4.77 7.46 6.13
C LEU A 75 4.95 7.47 4.61
N ILE A 76 5.11 8.65 4.04
CA ILE A 76 5.49 8.86 2.65
C ILE A 76 6.80 9.64 2.66
N HIS A 77 7.87 9.07 2.12
CA HIS A 77 9.13 9.74 1.88
C HIS A 77 9.39 9.76 0.37
N SER A 78 9.46 10.94 -0.23
CA SER A 78 9.58 11.08 -1.68
C SER A 78 10.75 11.96 -2.06
N ASN A 79 11.44 11.57 -3.12
CA ASN A 79 12.45 12.39 -3.77
C ASN A 79 11.93 12.81 -5.14
N ILE A 80 11.89 14.13 -5.40
CA ILE A 80 11.50 14.68 -6.70
C ILE A 80 12.78 15.09 -7.45
N ILE A 81 13.07 14.40 -8.55
CA ILE A 81 14.18 14.70 -9.48
C ILE A 81 15.58 14.63 -8.80
N GLY A 82 15.71 14.00 -7.64
CA GLY A 82 16.99 13.92 -6.92
C GLY A 82 17.38 15.20 -6.18
N LEU A 83 16.51 16.22 -6.16
CA LEU A 83 16.83 17.57 -5.69
C LEU A 83 16.02 17.97 -4.44
N HIS A 84 14.80 17.46 -4.32
CA HIS A 84 13.88 17.83 -3.24
C HIS A 84 13.31 16.58 -2.59
N THR A 85 13.73 16.32 -1.36
CA THR A 85 13.12 15.31 -0.50
C THR A 85 11.99 15.94 0.30
N THR A 86 10.84 15.28 0.32
CA THR A 86 9.70 15.65 1.17
C THR A 86 9.23 14.42 1.94
N ALA A 87 8.73 14.65 3.14
CA ALA A 87 8.13 13.60 3.95
C ALA A 87 6.75 14.02 4.45
N GLN A 88 5.82 13.07 4.50
CA GLN A 88 4.46 13.27 4.97
C GLN A 88 4.03 12.10 5.85
N PHE A 89 3.26 12.41 6.89
CA PHE A 89 2.54 11.42 7.68
C PHE A 89 1.04 11.53 7.37
N THR A 90 0.45 10.41 6.99
CA THR A 90 -0.98 10.28 6.71
C THR A 90 -1.61 9.35 7.74
N PHE A 91 -2.75 9.75 8.28
CA PHE A 91 -3.56 8.96 9.19
C PHE A 91 -4.98 8.89 8.65
N LYS A 92 -5.57 7.69 8.68
CA LYS A 92 -6.98 7.47 8.35
C LYS A 92 -7.61 6.50 9.33
N ILE A 93 -8.82 6.81 9.79
CA ILE A 93 -9.65 5.90 10.58
C ILE A 93 -11.12 6.08 10.22
N PHE A 94 -11.88 4.99 10.26
CA PHE A 94 -13.31 5.01 10.02
C PHE A 94 -14.04 3.87 10.75
N PRO A 95 -15.31 4.05 11.13
CA PRO A 95 -16.15 2.97 11.62
C PRO A 95 -16.44 1.98 10.49
N LYS A 96 -16.25 0.68 10.71
CA LYS A 96 -16.53 -0.37 9.72
C LYS A 96 -17.99 -0.38 9.28
N SER A 97 -18.90 0.00 10.16
CA SER A 97 -20.35 0.06 9.88
C SER A 97 -20.75 1.26 9.03
N ASN A 98 -19.91 2.29 8.93
CA ASN A 98 -20.16 3.49 8.13
C ASN A 98 -18.84 4.11 7.68
N PRO A 99 -18.13 3.49 6.71
CA PRO A 99 -16.75 3.85 6.41
C PRO A 99 -16.59 5.20 5.70
N THR A 100 -17.69 5.83 5.28
CA THR A 100 -17.68 7.21 4.75
C THR A 100 -17.57 8.27 5.86
N ASN A 101 -17.84 7.92 7.11
CA ASN A 101 -17.61 8.79 8.27
C ASN A 101 -16.17 8.62 8.78
N PHE A 102 -15.20 8.95 7.92
CA PHE A 102 -13.79 8.81 8.22
C PHE A 102 -13.17 10.11 8.74
N ILE A 103 -12.08 9.97 9.48
CA ILE A 103 -11.12 11.05 9.74
C ILE A 103 -9.89 10.75 8.90
N TRP A 104 -9.44 11.77 8.16
CA TRP A 104 -8.22 11.70 7.37
C TRP A 104 -7.40 12.96 7.59
N THR A 105 -6.11 12.78 7.86
CA THR A 105 -5.15 13.86 7.99
C THR A 105 -3.90 13.52 7.21
N SER A 106 -3.37 14.49 6.47
CA SER A 106 -2.04 14.42 5.85
C SER A 106 -1.22 15.62 6.30
N THR A 107 -0.06 15.37 6.89
CA THR A 107 0.77 16.40 7.51
C THR A 107 2.20 16.29 7.02
N LYS A 108 2.76 17.39 6.53
CA LYS A 108 4.17 17.49 6.15
C LYS A 108 5.04 17.33 7.40
N LEU A 109 6.09 16.52 7.29
CA LEU A 109 7.09 16.34 8.33
C LEU A 109 8.23 17.35 8.13
N GLU A 110 8.67 17.98 9.22
CA GLU A 110 9.79 18.95 9.23
C GLU A 110 11.02 18.35 9.93
N ASN A 111 12.21 18.81 9.55
CA ASN A 111 13.50 18.34 10.11
C ASN A 111 13.69 16.82 10.11
N PHE A 112 13.10 16.14 9.12
CA PHE A 112 13.11 14.69 9.07
C PHE A 112 14.49 14.12 8.69
N LYS A 113 14.79 12.91 9.20
CA LYS A 113 15.97 12.13 8.88
C LYS A 113 15.67 10.64 8.92
N ILE A 114 16.38 9.88 8.07
CA ILE A 114 16.49 8.43 8.20
C ILE A 114 17.66 8.15 9.14
N GLU A 115 17.40 7.45 10.24
CA GLU A 115 18.39 7.09 11.26
C GLU A 115 18.58 5.58 11.30
N ASN A 116 19.82 5.13 11.45
CA ASN A 116 20.18 3.70 11.46
C ASN A 116 19.62 2.91 10.26
N GLU A 117 19.46 3.55 9.10
CA GLU A 117 18.93 3.01 7.84
C GLU A 117 17.45 2.55 7.87
N THR A 118 16.84 2.30 9.03
CA THR A 118 15.46 1.77 9.15
C THR A 118 14.49 2.69 9.89
N ASP A 119 15.00 3.64 10.67
CA ASP A 119 14.18 4.48 11.55
C ASP A 119 13.91 5.82 10.84
N PHE A 120 12.73 6.38 11.05
CA PHE A 120 12.35 7.67 10.48
C PHE A 120 11.97 8.63 11.59
N ILE A 121 12.72 9.72 11.74
CA ILE A 121 12.57 10.69 12.82
C ILE A 121 12.28 12.06 12.21
N ALA A 122 11.35 12.81 12.78
CA ALA A 122 11.07 14.21 12.44
C ALA A 122 10.59 14.96 13.69
N ASP A 123 10.33 16.26 13.59
CA ASP A 123 9.73 17.01 14.69
C ASP A 123 8.36 16.41 15.05
N ASP A 124 8.12 16.15 16.33
CA ASP A 124 6.90 15.52 16.88
C ASP A 124 6.50 14.19 16.22
N PHE A 125 7.45 13.47 15.62
CA PHE A 125 7.21 12.22 14.90
C PHE A 125 8.37 11.22 14.96
N SER A 126 8.05 9.94 15.12
CA SER A 126 9.01 8.85 14.93
C SER A 126 8.35 7.54 14.49
N ILE A 127 9.05 6.81 13.62
CA ILE A 127 8.85 5.37 13.38
C ILE A 127 10.18 4.69 13.68
N VAL A 128 10.21 3.84 14.70
CA VAL A 128 11.43 3.17 15.17
C VAL A 128 11.25 1.67 15.14
N LEU A 129 12.17 0.97 14.49
CA LEU A 129 12.21 -0.49 14.48
C LEU A 129 12.90 -0.98 15.76
N ASN A 130 12.25 -1.87 16.51
CA ASN A 130 12.85 -2.48 17.69
C ASN A 130 13.98 -3.43 17.28
N LYS A 131 15.19 -3.14 17.78
CA LYS A 131 16.43 -3.89 17.53
C LYS A 131 17.06 -4.44 18.82
N GLU A 132 16.44 -4.20 19.98
CA GLU A 132 17.06 -4.39 21.30
C GLU A 132 17.49 -5.83 21.58
N ASN A 133 16.81 -6.82 20.99
CA ASN A 133 17.07 -8.24 21.21
C ASN A 133 17.76 -8.93 20.01
N GLY A 134 18.50 -8.14 19.21
CA GLY A 134 19.23 -8.61 18.04
C GLY A 134 18.36 -8.82 16.80
N ILE A 135 19.01 -9.06 15.65
CA ILE A 135 18.37 -9.22 14.33
C ILE A 135 17.30 -10.33 14.34
N GLU A 136 17.47 -11.34 15.18
CA GLU A 136 16.56 -12.48 15.32
C GLU A 136 15.17 -12.09 15.88
N ASN A 137 15.06 -10.94 16.54
CA ASN A 137 13.83 -10.44 17.16
C ASN A 137 13.32 -9.14 16.53
N ILE A 138 13.70 -8.84 15.29
CA ILE A 138 13.11 -7.73 14.52
C ILE A 138 11.67 -8.09 14.16
N ASN A 139 10.74 -7.63 14.99
CA ASN A 139 9.32 -7.94 14.86
C ASN A 139 8.41 -6.81 15.33
N GLU A 140 8.94 -5.63 15.67
CA GLU A 140 8.14 -4.58 16.29
C GLU A 140 8.54 -3.19 15.80
N TYR A 141 7.55 -2.38 15.43
CA TYR A 141 7.70 -0.95 15.18
C TYR A 141 6.99 -0.17 16.27
N LYS A 142 7.65 0.87 16.78
CA LYS A 142 7.02 1.93 17.56
C LYS A 142 6.75 3.12 16.65
N ILE A 143 5.51 3.61 16.65
CA ILE A 143 5.04 4.75 15.88
C ILE A 143 4.55 5.79 16.90
N ASP A 144 5.11 6.98 16.85
CA ASP A 144 4.77 8.08 17.74
C ASP A 144 4.58 9.34 16.89
N SER A 145 3.41 9.97 16.96
CA SER A 145 3.08 11.10 16.11
C SER A 145 2.12 12.05 16.82
N SER A 146 2.60 13.27 17.08
CA SER A 146 1.79 14.41 17.52
C SER A 146 1.86 15.58 16.53
N VAL A 147 2.27 15.30 15.27
CA VAL A 147 2.44 16.30 14.20
C VAL A 147 1.15 17.01 13.79
N ASN A 148 -0.01 16.38 14.04
CA ASN A 148 -1.30 16.95 13.72
C ASN A 148 -2.11 17.15 15.01
N LYS A 149 -2.70 18.34 15.18
CA LYS A 149 -3.50 18.64 16.39
C LYS A 149 -4.85 17.93 16.42
N LEU A 150 -5.41 17.54 15.26
CA LEU A 150 -6.65 16.77 15.16
C LEU A 150 -6.42 15.28 15.46
N THR A 151 -5.22 14.77 15.19
CA THR A 151 -4.91 13.34 15.24
C THR A 151 -3.54 13.10 15.87
N GLU A 152 -3.54 12.40 17.01
CA GLU A 152 -2.32 11.98 17.71
C GLU A 152 -2.30 10.46 17.83
N VAL A 153 -1.15 9.85 17.53
CA VAL A 153 -1.02 8.41 17.30
C VAL A 153 0.20 7.88 18.05
N HIS A 154 -0.03 6.93 18.96
CA HIS A 154 1.03 6.22 19.68
C HIS A 154 0.78 4.72 19.60
N LEU A 155 1.44 4.05 18.66
CA LEU A 155 1.20 2.64 18.35
C LEU A 155 2.48 1.81 18.47
N ILE A 156 2.29 0.56 18.87
CA ILE A 156 3.27 -0.51 18.77
C ILE A 156 2.67 -1.56 17.85
N VAL A 157 3.32 -1.79 16.70
CA VAL A 157 2.94 -2.81 15.74
C VAL A 157 3.90 -3.98 15.82
N LYS A 158 3.39 -5.15 16.21
CA LYS A 158 4.18 -6.37 16.42
C LYS A 158 3.79 -7.47 15.43
N ARG A 159 4.74 -7.96 14.64
CA ARG A 159 4.56 -9.06 13.69
C ARG A 159 4.12 -10.34 14.40
N ILE A 160 3.17 -11.04 13.79
CA ILE A 160 2.76 -12.40 14.15
C ILE A 160 3.35 -13.35 13.11
N GLY A 161 4.21 -14.27 13.56
CA GLY A 161 4.84 -15.29 12.70
C GLY A 161 5.77 -14.72 11.63
N GLU A 162 5.54 -15.11 10.39
CA GLU A 162 6.45 -14.93 9.26
C GLU A 162 6.27 -13.58 8.55
N SER A 163 7.36 -13.04 8.01
CA SER A 163 7.36 -11.89 7.09
C SER A 163 8.12 -12.26 5.83
N ILE A 164 7.66 -11.80 4.68
CA ILE A 164 8.23 -12.22 3.40
C ILE A 164 8.40 -11.11 2.38
N LYS A 165 9.28 -11.39 1.43
CA LYS A 165 9.39 -10.75 0.11
C LYS A 165 9.30 -11.83 -0.96
N PHE A 166 8.74 -11.49 -2.11
CA PHE A 166 8.80 -12.36 -3.29
C PHE A 166 10.17 -12.21 -3.99
N GLY A 167 10.61 -13.28 -4.64
CA GLY A 167 11.91 -13.30 -5.30
C GLY A 167 13.08 -13.01 -4.36
N LYS A 168 14.19 -12.52 -4.91
CA LYS A 168 15.42 -12.30 -4.15
C LYS A 168 15.36 -11.09 -3.23
N ASN A 169 14.62 -10.05 -3.61
CA ASN A 169 14.64 -8.74 -2.94
C ASN A 169 13.29 -8.00 -2.92
N GLY A 170 12.21 -8.63 -3.41
CA GLY A 170 10.88 -8.02 -3.45
C GLY A 170 10.67 -7.02 -4.59
N THR A 171 11.61 -6.91 -5.55
CA THR A 171 11.61 -5.85 -6.57
C THR A 171 11.26 -6.36 -7.97
N THR A 172 10.26 -5.73 -8.59
CA THR A 172 10.01 -5.73 -10.03
C THR A 172 10.81 -4.60 -10.67
N TYR A 173 11.46 -4.88 -11.80
CA TYR A 173 12.28 -3.91 -12.54
C TYR A 173 11.69 -3.56 -13.90
N TYR A 174 11.90 -2.32 -14.33
CA TYR A 174 11.49 -1.82 -15.63
C TYR A 174 12.72 -1.37 -16.41
N GLY A 175 12.90 -1.88 -17.62
CA GLY A 175 14.09 -1.61 -18.42
C GLY A 175 14.45 -2.76 -19.36
N THR A 176 15.15 -2.44 -20.44
CA THR A 176 15.80 -3.45 -21.30
C THR A 176 17.15 -3.91 -20.75
N ASP A 177 17.72 -3.16 -19.81
CA ASP A 177 18.96 -3.48 -19.11
C ASP A 177 18.66 -3.65 -17.62
N ILE A 178 18.78 -4.88 -17.13
CA ILE A 178 18.47 -5.22 -15.74
C ILE A 178 19.49 -4.66 -14.75
N GLU A 179 20.72 -4.42 -15.19
CA GLU A 179 21.77 -3.82 -14.36
C GLU A 179 21.56 -2.30 -14.23
N ASN A 180 20.83 -1.68 -15.17
CA ASN A 180 20.52 -0.26 -15.17
C ASN A 180 19.02 -0.02 -15.45
N PRO A 181 18.12 -0.48 -14.58
CA PRO A 181 16.69 -0.32 -14.78
C PRO A 181 16.32 1.16 -14.70
N TRP A 182 15.38 1.61 -15.54
CA TRP A 182 14.88 2.99 -15.49
C TRP A 182 13.76 3.18 -14.46
N GLY A 183 13.27 2.08 -13.88
CA GLY A 183 12.23 2.11 -12.85
C GLY A 183 12.20 0.82 -12.05
N SER A 184 11.64 0.90 -10.85
CA SER A 184 11.47 -0.24 -9.96
C SER A 184 10.21 -0.12 -9.13
N MET A 185 9.68 -1.27 -8.71
CA MET A 185 8.60 -1.40 -7.75
C MET A 185 8.96 -2.48 -6.75
N ARG A 186 9.02 -2.16 -5.46
CA ARG A 186 9.42 -3.10 -4.41
C ARG A 186 8.38 -3.18 -3.31
N HIS A 187 8.17 -4.39 -2.78
CA HIS A 187 7.33 -4.61 -1.60
C HIS A 187 7.96 -5.60 -0.61
N ALA A 188 7.82 -5.31 0.68
CA ALA A 188 8.15 -6.20 1.79
C ALA A 188 6.98 -6.27 2.78
N PHE A 189 6.57 -7.48 3.18
CA PHE A 189 5.30 -7.70 3.87
C PHE A 189 5.47 -8.32 5.26
N TRP A 190 4.75 -7.76 6.23
CA TRP A 190 4.34 -8.45 7.45
C TRP A 190 2.82 -8.72 7.33
N PRO A 191 2.41 -9.93 6.89
CA PRO A 191 1.02 -10.19 6.48
C PRO A 191 0.02 -10.20 7.64
N ARG A 192 0.51 -10.39 8.86
CA ARG A 192 -0.29 -10.43 10.08
C ARG A 192 0.49 -9.88 11.25
N CYS A 193 -0.13 -8.97 11.98
CA CYS A 193 0.47 -8.22 13.07
C CYS A 193 -0.60 -7.90 14.13
N TYR A 194 -0.15 -7.59 15.34
CA TYR A 194 -0.94 -6.92 16.36
C TYR A 194 -0.60 -5.43 16.39
N SER A 195 -1.61 -4.57 16.44
CA SER A 195 -1.49 -3.15 16.79
C SER A 195 -1.95 -2.96 18.22
N ASN A 196 -1.14 -2.28 19.03
CA ASN A 196 -1.46 -1.90 20.39
C ASN A 196 -1.14 -0.42 20.61
N GLY A 197 -1.96 0.29 21.36
CA GLY A 197 -1.68 1.67 21.72
C GLY A 197 -2.91 2.56 21.66
N GLU A 198 -2.68 3.86 21.47
CA GLU A 198 -3.69 4.89 21.59
C GLU A 198 -3.72 5.80 20.36
N ILE A 199 -4.94 6.14 19.95
CA ILE A 199 -5.23 7.16 18.95
C ILE A 199 -6.12 8.20 19.64
N ILE A 200 -5.70 9.46 19.62
CA ILE A 200 -6.47 10.57 20.17
C ILE A 200 -6.99 11.42 19.02
N LEU A 201 -8.31 11.54 18.96
CA LEU A 201 -9.03 12.32 17.97
C LEU A 201 -9.54 13.60 18.63
N ARG A 202 -9.34 14.74 17.96
CA ARG A 202 -9.76 16.05 18.43
C ARG A 202 -10.57 16.77 17.37
N ASP A 203 -11.48 17.61 17.82
CA ASP A 203 -12.20 18.57 16.97
C ASP A 203 -11.69 19.98 17.24
N LEU A 204 -11.79 20.85 16.22
CA LEU A 204 -11.58 22.28 16.42
C LEU A 204 -12.66 22.81 17.37
N LYS A 205 -12.26 23.56 18.40
CA LYS A 205 -13.23 24.22 19.29
C LYS A 205 -14.05 25.23 18.50
N GLU A 206 -15.37 25.15 18.60
CA GLU A 206 -16.29 26.04 17.90
C GLU A 206 -16.14 27.51 18.34
N GLY A 207 -16.52 28.42 17.44
CA GLY A 207 -16.55 29.87 17.72
C GLY A 207 -15.19 30.57 17.64
N GLN A 208 -14.16 29.89 17.11
CA GLN A 208 -12.85 30.47 16.88
C GLN A 208 -12.75 31.09 15.48
N ASN A 209 -12.28 32.33 15.40
CA ASN A 209 -11.97 32.97 14.12
C ASN A 209 -10.56 32.59 13.67
N LEU A 210 -10.46 31.57 12.83
CA LEU A 210 -9.17 31.03 12.37
C LEU A 210 -8.32 32.04 11.59
N ASP A 211 -8.95 33.05 10.98
CA ASP A 211 -8.24 34.10 10.23
C ASP A 211 -7.53 35.11 11.15
N GLU A 212 -7.89 35.13 12.43
CA GLU A 212 -7.33 36.05 13.44
C GLU A 212 -6.42 35.35 14.46
N LEU A 213 -6.31 34.03 14.40
CA LEU A 213 -5.55 33.23 15.36
C LEU A 213 -4.24 32.74 14.75
N GLU A 214 -3.17 32.86 15.53
CA GLU A 214 -1.94 32.12 15.24
C GLU A 214 -2.13 30.63 15.59
N ASN A 215 -1.34 29.74 14.97
CA ASN A 215 -1.51 28.28 15.11
C ASN A 215 -1.46 27.78 16.57
N ASP A 216 -0.69 28.45 17.43
CA ASP A 216 -0.57 28.13 18.86
C ASP A 216 -1.75 28.63 19.71
N GLN A 217 -2.58 29.51 19.15
CA GLN A 217 -3.80 30.04 19.78
C GLN A 217 -5.04 29.20 19.45
N ILE A 218 -4.98 28.38 18.39
CA ILE A 218 -6.08 27.51 17.98
C ILE A 218 -6.30 26.42 19.04
N GLN A 219 -7.51 26.40 19.59
CA GLN A 219 -7.92 25.44 20.60
C GLN A 219 -8.61 24.23 19.96
N TYR A 220 -8.28 23.05 20.47
CA TYR A 220 -8.88 21.78 20.10
C TYR A 220 -9.51 21.15 21.34
N ILE A 221 -10.59 20.41 21.13
CA ILE A 221 -11.26 19.62 22.16
C ILE A 221 -11.07 18.14 21.87
N GLU A 222 -10.76 17.35 22.88
CA GLU A 222 -10.70 15.89 22.73
C GLU A 222 -12.12 15.38 22.41
N ARG A 223 -12.23 14.70 21.27
CA ARG A 223 -13.47 14.08 20.79
C ARG A 223 -13.55 12.65 21.29
N GLU A 224 -12.50 11.88 21.03
CA GLU A 224 -12.47 10.45 21.29
C GLU A 224 -11.04 9.97 21.48
N LYS A 225 -10.89 8.94 22.31
CA LYS A 225 -9.64 8.24 22.56
C LYS A 225 -9.85 6.76 22.30
N ILE A 226 -9.22 6.26 21.25
CA ILE A 226 -9.36 4.90 20.77
C ILE A 226 -8.16 4.10 21.24
N ASN A 227 -8.43 3.02 21.98
CA ASN A 227 -7.41 2.11 22.48
C ASN A 227 -7.40 0.83 21.65
N LEU A 228 -6.31 0.60 20.92
CA LEU A 228 -6.07 -0.63 20.19
C LEU A 228 -5.44 -1.66 21.13
N ASN A 229 -6.05 -2.84 21.22
CA ASN A 229 -5.59 -3.94 22.08
C ASN A 229 -5.60 -5.23 21.28
N ASN A 230 -4.43 -5.68 20.84
CA ASN A 230 -4.27 -6.80 19.92
C ASN A 230 -5.17 -6.70 18.68
N SER A 231 -5.39 -5.47 18.21
CA SER A 231 -6.09 -5.18 16.95
C SER A 231 -5.29 -5.78 15.80
N LEU A 232 -5.96 -6.38 14.81
CA LEU A 232 -5.25 -7.03 13.70
C LEU A 232 -4.74 -5.99 12.70
N THR A 233 -3.59 -6.25 12.12
CA THR A 233 -2.98 -5.39 11.12
C THR A 233 -2.13 -6.18 10.12
N MET A 234 -1.76 -5.53 9.03
CA MET A 234 -0.62 -5.89 8.20
C MET A 234 0.27 -4.65 8.02
N PHE A 235 1.56 -4.89 7.83
CA PHE A 235 2.54 -3.86 7.46
C PHE A 235 3.13 -4.14 6.08
N VAL A 236 3.23 -3.10 5.25
CA VAL A 236 3.95 -3.14 3.97
C VAL A 236 4.91 -1.96 3.89
N MET A 237 6.14 -2.27 3.55
CA MET A 237 7.11 -1.30 3.08
C MET A 237 7.17 -1.37 1.57
N ALA A 238 7.02 -0.22 0.90
CA ALA A 238 7.06 -0.16 -0.56
C ALA A 238 8.02 0.91 -1.07
N LEU A 239 8.59 0.67 -2.24
CA LEU A 239 9.33 1.66 -3.03
C LEU A 239 8.77 1.66 -4.44
N GLN A 240 8.34 2.83 -4.90
CA GLN A 240 8.05 3.12 -6.29
C GLN A 240 9.13 4.03 -6.86
N GLY A 241 10.08 3.46 -7.59
CA GLY A 241 11.21 4.16 -8.22
C GLY A 241 10.90 4.75 -9.60
N MET A 242 9.64 5.12 -9.86
CA MET A 242 9.20 5.75 -11.12
C MET A 242 7.85 6.45 -10.96
N LYS A 243 7.38 7.16 -11.99
CA LYS A 243 6.05 7.80 -11.96
C LYS A 243 4.93 6.74 -11.98
N PRO A 244 3.84 6.87 -11.20
CA PRO A 244 2.81 5.85 -11.08
C PRO A 244 2.20 5.40 -12.43
N HIS A 245 1.89 6.35 -13.31
CA HIS A 245 1.27 6.09 -14.62
C HIS A 245 2.18 5.40 -15.63
N HIS A 246 3.49 5.32 -15.35
CA HIS A 246 4.41 4.48 -16.11
C HIS A 246 4.53 3.08 -15.50
N ALA A 247 4.29 2.92 -14.20
CA ALA A 247 4.42 1.65 -13.50
C ALA A 247 3.21 0.74 -13.70
N ALA A 248 2.00 1.31 -13.53
CA ALA A 248 0.74 0.57 -13.54
C ALA A 248 -0.36 1.33 -14.27
N ALA A 249 -1.24 0.58 -14.93
CA ALA A 249 -2.51 1.03 -15.49
C ALA A 249 -3.66 0.76 -14.52
N THR A 250 -3.64 -0.40 -13.84
CA THR A 250 -4.56 -0.75 -12.77
C THR A 250 -3.83 -1.43 -11.62
N TRP A 251 -4.42 -1.35 -10.43
CA TRP A 251 -3.92 -2.00 -9.22
C TRP A 251 -5.08 -2.58 -8.41
N ASP A 252 -4.89 -3.75 -7.83
CA ASP A 252 -5.79 -4.36 -6.87
C ASP A 252 -5.01 -4.77 -5.62
N PHE A 253 -5.53 -4.34 -4.47
CA PHE A 253 -4.98 -4.65 -3.16
C PHE A 253 -6.06 -5.24 -2.26
N LEU A 254 -5.69 -6.24 -1.47
CA LEU A 254 -6.53 -6.80 -0.41
C LEU A 254 -5.71 -6.93 0.86
N ASN A 255 -6.28 -6.45 1.96
CA ASN A 255 -5.94 -6.84 3.33
C ASN A 255 -7.19 -7.50 3.95
N TYR A 256 -7.19 -8.83 3.97
CA TYR A 256 -8.19 -9.63 4.67
C TYR A 256 -7.65 -10.05 6.04
N GLN A 257 -8.46 -9.86 7.07
CA GLN A 257 -8.17 -10.29 8.44
C GLN A 257 -9.40 -10.97 9.05
N SER A 258 -9.18 -12.12 9.66
CA SER A 258 -10.14 -12.80 10.54
C SER A 258 -9.42 -13.26 11.80
N ASP A 259 -10.15 -13.86 12.74
CA ASP A 259 -9.56 -14.47 13.94
C ASP A 259 -8.54 -15.56 13.59
N ASN A 260 -8.75 -16.28 12.48
CA ASN A 260 -8.00 -17.48 12.14
C ASN A 260 -6.99 -17.30 11.01
N TYR A 261 -7.17 -16.32 10.12
CA TYR A 261 -6.35 -16.18 8.93
C TYR A 261 -6.14 -14.71 8.55
N SER A 262 -5.07 -14.45 7.80
CA SER A 262 -4.94 -13.22 7.01
C SER A 262 -4.65 -13.55 5.55
N VAL A 263 -5.13 -12.69 4.66
CA VAL A 263 -4.78 -12.75 3.23
C VAL A 263 -4.40 -11.38 2.71
N VAL A 264 -3.21 -11.29 2.13
CA VAL A 264 -2.69 -10.08 1.48
C VAL A 264 -2.59 -10.32 -0.02
N ILE A 265 -3.11 -9.40 -0.83
CA ILE A 265 -2.95 -9.41 -2.29
C ILE A 265 -2.37 -8.07 -2.72
N MET A 266 -1.37 -8.14 -3.59
CA MET A 266 -0.78 -7.00 -4.27
C MET A 266 -0.65 -7.35 -5.76
N GLU A 267 -1.58 -6.87 -6.58
CA GLU A 267 -1.63 -7.16 -8.01
C GLU A 267 -1.72 -5.87 -8.82
N PHE A 268 -0.91 -5.75 -9.86
CA PHE A 268 -1.03 -4.64 -10.79
C PHE A 268 -0.87 -5.11 -12.23
N THR A 269 -1.49 -4.36 -13.13
CA THR A 269 -1.31 -4.53 -14.57
C THR A 269 -0.60 -3.31 -15.11
N THR A 270 0.50 -3.51 -15.83
CA THR A 270 1.25 -2.40 -16.43
C THR A 270 0.45 -1.69 -17.53
N PRO A 271 0.86 -0.47 -17.92
CA PRO A 271 0.37 0.16 -19.15
C PRO A 271 0.66 -0.66 -20.41
N GLN A 272 0.05 -0.26 -21.52
CA GLN A 272 0.27 -0.81 -22.86
C GLN A 272 1.77 -0.84 -23.24
N SER A 273 2.56 0.11 -22.72
CA SER A 273 4.01 0.19 -22.95
C SER A 273 4.78 -1.08 -22.55
N TYR A 274 4.27 -1.84 -21.58
CA TYR A 274 4.83 -3.12 -21.13
C TYR A 274 3.87 -4.27 -21.43
N ASN A 275 3.07 -4.14 -22.50
CA ASN A 275 2.16 -5.16 -22.99
C ASN A 275 1.13 -5.64 -21.95
N LYS A 276 0.68 -4.74 -21.05
CA LYS A 276 -0.34 -5.07 -20.03
C LYS A 276 0.04 -6.30 -19.20
N THR A 277 1.32 -6.40 -18.88
CA THR A 277 1.85 -7.49 -18.06
C THR A 277 1.27 -7.37 -16.65
N LYS A 278 0.69 -8.47 -16.18
CA LYS A 278 0.20 -8.61 -14.80
C LYS A 278 1.37 -9.05 -13.91
N VAL A 279 1.56 -8.34 -12.81
CA VAL A 279 2.45 -8.73 -11.71
C VAL A 279 1.59 -8.93 -10.49
N SER A 280 1.72 -10.09 -9.83
CA SER A 280 0.84 -10.46 -8.73
C SER A 280 1.62 -11.13 -7.60
N ALA A 281 1.22 -10.84 -6.38
CA ALA A 281 1.72 -11.43 -5.15
C ALA A 281 0.54 -11.65 -4.20
N ALA A 282 0.37 -12.88 -3.70
CA ALA A 282 -0.67 -13.23 -2.75
C ALA A 282 -0.09 -14.05 -1.60
N ILE A 283 -0.50 -13.75 -0.36
CA ILE A 283 0.01 -14.35 0.87
C ILE A 283 -1.16 -14.73 1.76
N VAL A 284 -1.20 -15.99 2.21
CA VAL A 284 -2.21 -16.53 3.13
C VAL A 284 -1.49 -17.04 4.37
N THR A 285 -1.83 -16.49 5.54
CA THR A 285 -1.29 -16.94 6.82
C THR A 285 -2.37 -17.41 7.77
N ASN A 286 -2.04 -18.33 8.67
CA ASN A 286 -2.93 -18.69 9.78
C ASN A 286 -2.77 -17.71 10.97
N LYS A 287 -3.54 -17.92 12.04
CA LYS A 287 -3.54 -17.08 13.24
C LYS A 287 -2.19 -16.97 13.95
N ASP A 288 -1.33 -17.97 13.79
CA ASP A 288 0.02 -17.99 14.36
C ASP A 288 1.04 -17.31 13.43
N GLY A 289 0.56 -16.76 12.30
CA GLY A 289 1.37 -16.07 11.30
C GLY A 289 2.20 -17.01 10.42
N LYS A 290 1.87 -18.31 10.40
CA LYS A 290 2.50 -19.28 9.51
C LYS A 290 1.90 -19.16 8.11
N ILE A 291 2.75 -19.09 7.10
CA ILE A 291 2.38 -19.07 5.69
C ILE A 291 1.83 -20.43 5.28
N LEU A 292 0.60 -20.42 4.77
CA LEU A 292 -0.06 -21.58 4.18
C LEU A 292 0.10 -21.60 2.66
N LEU A 293 0.11 -20.41 2.07
CA LEU A 293 0.29 -20.19 0.65
C LEU A 293 0.94 -18.82 0.45
N ALA A 294 2.02 -18.77 -0.32
CA ALA A 294 2.50 -17.54 -0.93
C ALA A 294 2.73 -17.83 -2.40
N THR A 295 2.07 -17.09 -3.27
CA THR A 295 1.97 -17.42 -4.70
C THR A 295 1.91 -16.17 -5.56
N MET A 296 2.28 -16.33 -6.83
CA MET A 296 2.05 -15.35 -7.88
C MET A 296 0.93 -15.79 -8.84
N ASN A 297 0.36 -16.98 -8.61
CA ASN A 297 -0.81 -17.48 -9.33
C ASN A 297 -2.08 -16.98 -8.63
N ASN A 298 -2.37 -15.70 -8.83
CA ASN A 298 -3.61 -15.07 -8.38
C ASN A 298 -4.38 -14.51 -9.58
N ASP A 299 -5.70 -14.62 -9.50
CA ASP A 299 -6.65 -14.14 -10.49
C ASP A 299 -7.71 -13.29 -9.80
N THR A 300 -7.47 -11.98 -9.77
CA THR A 300 -8.43 -10.97 -9.33
C THR A 300 -9.46 -10.70 -10.43
N LYS A 301 -10.75 -10.80 -10.09
CA LYS A 301 -11.87 -10.51 -11.00
C LYS A 301 -12.76 -9.41 -10.44
N HIS A 302 -12.88 -8.33 -11.20
CA HIS A 302 -13.91 -7.33 -11.02
C HIS A 302 -15.22 -7.85 -11.58
N LEU A 303 -16.26 -7.89 -10.74
CA LEU A 303 -17.57 -8.45 -11.08
C LEU A 303 -18.64 -7.37 -10.94
N ASN A 304 -19.67 -7.48 -11.77
CA ASN A 304 -20.84 -6.59 -11.76
C ASN A 304 -20.45 -5.10 -11.81
N CYS A 305 -19.51 -4.73 -12.69
CA CYS A 305 -19.01 -3.36 -12.73
C CYS A 305 -20.10 -2.34 -13.13
N LYS A 306 -20.00 -1.13 -12.59
CA LYS A 306 -20.84 0.02 -12.92
C LYS A 306 -19.96 1.22 -13.24
N ILE A 307 -20.40 2.04 -14.19
CA ILE A 307 -19.72 3.30 -14.48
C ILE A 307 -19.94 4.26 -13.31
N ASP A 308 -18.86 4.72 -12.70
CA ASP A 308 -18.89 5.84 -11.76
C ASP A 308 -18.94 7.15 -12.55
N GLU A 309 -20.02 7.92 -12.44
CA GLU A 309 -20.25 9.08 -13.32
C GLU A 309 -19.21 10.20 -13.14
N THR A 310 -18.57 10.31 -11.97
CA THR A 310 -17.55 11.33 -11.71
C THR A 310 -16.23 10.99 -12.41
N SER A 311 -15.75 9.76 -12.23
CA SER A 311 -14.49 9.29 -12.79
C SER A 311 -14.62 8.76 -14.23
N GLY A 312 -15.78 8.23 -14.61
CA GLY A 312 -15.98 7.47 -15.85
C GLY A 312 -15.43 6.05 -15.82
N TRP A 313 -14.89 5.56 -14.70
CA TRP A 313 -14.37 4.20 -14.57
C TRP A 313 -15.47 3.15 -14.36
N ASN A 314 -15.24 1.95 -14.88
CA ASN A 314 -16.06 0.77 -14.59
C ASN A 314 -15.64 0.15 -13.25
N VAL A 315 -16.27 0.59 -12.17
CA VAL A 315 -15.94 0.20 -10.80
C VAL A 315 -16.67 -1.09 -10.44
N PRO A 316 -16.00 -2.12 -9.88
CA PRO A 316 -16.66 -3.35 -9.45
C PRO A 316 -17.67 -3.09 -8.32
N THR A 317 -18.79 -3.82 -8.34
CA THR A 317 -19.70 -3.92 -7.17
C THR A 317 -19.57 -5.26 -6.45
N LYS A 318 -18.79 -6.18 -7.02
CA LYS A 318 -18.39 -7.45 -6.41
C LYS A 318 -16.96 -7.76 -6.85
N ILE A 319 -16.20 -8.43 -6.00
CA ILE A 319 -14.83 -8.85 -6.33
C ILE A 319 -14.60 -10.31 -5.94
N SER A 320 -13.73 -10.97 -6.69
CA SER A 320 -13.28 -12.34 -6.43
C SER A 320 -11.77 -12.41 -6.60
N TYR A 321 -11.11 -13.09 -5.66
CA TYR A 321 -9.69 -13.38 -5.70
C TYR A 321 -9.53 -14.89 -5.63
N ASN A 322 -8.88 -15.47 -6.64
CA ASN A 322 -8.65 -16.91 -6.71
C ASN A 322 -7.16 -17.15 -6.83
N MET A 323 -6.59 -17.91 -5.90
CA MET A 323 -5.15 -18.16 -5.85
C MET A 323 -4.84 -19.62 -5.57
N HIS A 324 -3.71 -20.09 -6.06
CA HIS A 324 -3.30 -21.49 -5.88
C HIS A 324 -1.79 -21.66 -5.87
N ASN A 325 -1.33 -22.79 -5.33
CA ASN A 325 0.07 -23.22 -5.51
C ASN A 325 0.28 -23.88 -6.89
N GLU A 326 1.55 -24.16 -7.23
CA GLU A 326 1.93 -24.65 -8.57
C GLU A 326 1.22 -25.95 -8.99
N ASP A 327 0.99 -26.87 -8.06
CA ASP A 327 0.34 -28.16 -8.31
C ASP A 327 -1.19 -28.15 -8.09
N ASN A 328 -1.77 -27.01 -7.74
CA ASN A 328 -3.19 -26.83 -7.40
C ASN A 328 -3.69 -27.66 -6.19
N SER A 329 -2.79 -28.21 -5.37
CA SER A 329 -3.18 -28.94 -4.14
C SER A 329 -3.73 -28.02 -3.05
N ILE A 330 -3.37 -26.73 -3.07
CA ILE A 330 -3.93 -25.68 -2.21
C ILE A 330 -4.52 -24.60 -3.11
N LYS A 331 -5.83 -24.36 -2.96
CA LYS A 331 -6.54 -23.25 -3.60
C LYS A 331 -7.17 -22.37 -2.51
N VAL A 332 -7.16 -21.07 -2.72
CA VAL A 332 -7.79 -20.11 -1.83
C VAL A 332 -8.70 -19.20 -2.65
N GLU A 333 -9.93 -19.05 -2.20
CA GLU A 333 -10.94 -18.21 -2.83
C GLU A 333 -11.41 -17.16 -1.83
N ILE A 334 -11.38 -15.89 -2.22
CA ILE A 334 -11.94 -14.78 -1.44
C ILE A 334 -12.95 -14.04 -2.28
N ASN A 335 -14.16 -13.89 -1.77
CA ASN A 335 -15.25 -13.28 -2.52
C ASN A 335 -16.08 -12.36 -1.63
N GLY A 336 -16.45 -11.19 -2.13
CA GLY A 336 -17.27 -10.24 -1.39
C GLY A 336 -18.00 -9.26 -2.30
N ASN A 337 -19.16 -8.78 -1.83
CA ASN A 337 -19.80 -7.60 -2.42
C ASN A 337 -19.03 -6.36 -1.93
N LEU A 338 -18.97 -5.34 -2.78
CA LEU A 338 -18.33 -4.06 -2.49
C LEU A 338 -19.38 -3.01 -2.13
N ASP A 339 -20.16 -3.31 -1.10
CA ASP A 339 -21.32 -2.50 -0.71
C ASP A 339 -20.92 -1.21 0.02
N ASN A 340 -19.78 -1.23 0.72
CA ASN A 340 -19.29 -0.09 1.49
C ASN A 340 -18.01 0.48 0.87
N LEU A 341 -18.17 1.58 0.15
CA LEU A 341 -17.07 2.44 -0.30
C LEU A 341 -16.66 3.35 0.86
N CYS A 342 -15.39 3.31 1.25
CA CYS A 342 -14.82 4.22 2.25
C CYS A 342 -14.58 5.59 1.62
N GLU A 343 -13.83 5.59 0.51
CA GLU A 343 -13.42 6.79 -0.18
C GLU A 343 -13.14 6.49 -1.65
N ARG A 344 -13.45 7.48 -2.49
CA ARG A 344 -12.97 7.57 -3.86
C ARG A 344 -11.97 8.71 -3.93
N VAL A 345 -10.69 8.35 -3.99
CA VAL A 345 -9.59 9.32 -4.02
C VAL A 345 -9.35 9.76 -5.46
N ASP A 346 -9.51 11.06 -5.74
CA ASP A 346 -9.07 11.68 -7.00
C ASP A 346 -7.59 12.07 -6.87
N VAL A 347 -6.71 11.21 -7.38
CA VAL A 347 -5.26 11.41 -7.18
C VAL A 347 -4.81 12.73 -7.82
N MET A 348 -5.46 13.22 -8.88
CA MET A 348 -5.11 14.50 -9.49
C MET A 348 -5.59 15.70 -8.66
N ALA A 349 -6.64 15.54 -7.86
CA ALA A 349 -7.07 16.58 -6.93
C ALA A 349 -6.04 16.76 -5.79
N GLU A 350 -5.48 15.65 -5.29
CA GLU A 350 -4.53 15.61 -4.17
C GLU A 350 -3.12 16.12 -4.51
N ILE A 351 -2.77 16.21 -5.78
CA ILE A 351 -1.44 16.69 -6.21
C ILE A 351 -1.35 18.22 -6.09
N PRO A 352 -0.30 18.79 -5.46
CA PRO A 352 -0.07 20.23 -5.43
C PRO A 352 0.00 20.86 -6.83
N GLN A 353 -0.51 22.08 -6.99
CA GLN A 353 -0.65 22.74 -8.30
C GLN A 353 0.65 22.84 -9.11
N PHE A 354 1.81 23.02 -8.46
CA PHE A 354 3.10 23.09 -9.14
C PHE A 354 3.53 21.75 -9.77
N VAL A 355 3.06 20.62 -9.22
CA VAL A 355 3.30 19.28 -9.78
C VAL A 355 2.30 18.99 -10.91
N LYS A 356 1.05 19.50 -10.84
CA LYS A 356 0.02 19.31 -11.88
C LYS A 356 0.52 19.71 -13.27
N ASN A 357 1.33 20.76 -13.39
CA ASN A 357 1.90 21.23 -14.66
C ASN A 357 2.90 20.24 -15.31
N ILE A 358 3.45 19.31 -14.52
CA ILE A 358 4.38 18.27 -15.00
C ILE A 358 3.60 17.01 -15.44
N VAL A 359 2.40 16.79 -14.89
CA VAL A 359 1.56 15.60 -15.15
C VAL A 359 0.41 15.87 -16.13
N SER A 360 -0.05 17.12 -16.26
CA SER A 360 -1.17 17.51 -17.14
C SER A 360 -0.88 17.39 -18.63
N GLY A 361 0.38 17.12 -19.01
CA GLY A 361 0.76 16.81 -20.38
C GLY A 361 0.40 15.40 -20.85
N VAL A 362 0.12 14.45 -19.93
CA VAL A 362 -0.15 13.04 -20.26
C VAL A 362 -1.61 12.86 -20.68
N ALA A 363 -1.86 12.88 -21.98
CA ALA A 363 -3.18 12.62 -22.55
C ALA A 363 -3.69 11.23 -22.11
N GLY A 364 -4.80 11.19 -21.36
CA GLY A 364 -5.58 9.97 -21.09
C GLY A 364 -5.41 9.31 -19.71
N THR A 365 -4.60 9.86 -18.80
CA THR A 365 -4.57 9.37 -17.40
C THR A 365 -5.67 10.03 -16.57
N LYS A 366 -6.47 9.24 -15.85
CA LYS A 366 -7.48 9.73 -14.90
C LYS A 366 -7.41 8.93 -13.61
N PRO A 367 -6.37 9.13 -12.78
CA PRO A 367 -6.09 8.24 -11.66
C PRO A 367 -7.10 8.38 -10.52
N TYR A 368 -7.77 7.27 -10.21
CA TYR A 368 -8.64 7.13 -9.03
C TYR A 368 -8.29 5.88 -8.24
N VAL A 369 -8.36 5.99 -6.92
CA VAL A 369 -8.31 4.85 -5.99
C VAL A 369 -9.68 4.70 -5.34
N TYR A 370 -10.27 3.53 -5.44
CA TYR A 370 -11.50 3.17 -4.74
C TYR A 370 -11.15 2.30 -3.56
N GLN A 371 -11.39 2.80 -2.35
CA GLN A 371 -11.10 2.11 -1.11
C GLN A 371 -12.39 1.57 -0.52
N PHE A 372 -12.44 0.28 -0.24
CA PHE A 372 -13.63 -0.44 0.20
C PHE A 372 -13.37 -1.16 1.52
N SER A 373 -14.43 -1.28 2.33
CA SER A 373 -14.39 -1.91 3.65
C SER A 373 -15.57 -2.85 3.79
N ASN A 374 -15.37 -4.14 3.50
CA ASN A 374 -16.46 -5.11 3.43
C ASN A 374 -16.11 -6.41 4.15
N ASN A 375 -17.13 -7.13 4.57
CA ASN A 375 -16.94 -8.54 4.95
C ASN A 375 -16.74 -9.37 3.69
N MET A 376 -15.74 -10.25 3.71
CA MET A 376 -15.44 -11.16 2.61
C MET A 376 -15.46 -12.61 3.10
N ASN A 377 -15.82 -13.52 2.21
CA ASN A 377 -15.82 -14.96 2.49
C ASN A 377 -14.53 -15.58 1.97
N LEU A 378 -13.79 -16.22 2.87
CA LEU A 378 -12.56 -16.97 2.61
C LEU A 378 -12.89 -18.46 2.56
N LYS A 379 -12.42 -19.12 1.50
CA LYS A 379 -12.36 -20.59 1.43
C LYS A 379 -10.93 -21.04 1.19
N ILE A 380 -10.48 -22.00 1.98
CA ILE A 380 -9.21 -22.72 1.74
C ILE A 380 -9.57 -24.15 1.36
N ILE A 381 -9.14 -24.56 0.17
CA ILE A 381 -9.42 -25.86 -0.42
C ILE A 381 -8.10 -26.62 -0.49
N LYS A 382 -8.03 -27.78 0.17
CA LYS A 382 -6.86 -28.67 0.14
C LYS A 382 -7.23 -30.00 -0.50
N ASN A 383 -6.55 -30.39 -1.57
CA ASN A 383 -6.81 -31.62 -2.31
C ASN A 383 -8.31 -31.77 -2.66
N ASP A 384 -8.88 -30.71 -3.23
CA ASP A 384 -10.30 -30.60 -3.65
C ASP A 384 -11.34 -30.77 -2.53
N LYS A 385 -10.94 -30.64 -1.26
CA LYS A 385 -11.84 -30.56 -0.11
C LYS A 385 -11.76 -29.19 0.53
N ILE A 386 -12.92 -28.61 0.86
CA ILE A 386 -13.01 -27.37 1.62
C ILE A 386 -12.52 -27.67 3.05
N ASP A 387 -11.37 -27.11 3.40
CA ASP A 387 -10.74 -27.23 4.72
C ASP A 387 -11.16 -26.08 5.63
N VAL A 388 -11.39 -24.90 5.05
CA VAL A 388 -11.83 -23.67 5.72
C VAL A 388 -12.91 -23.00 4.90
N ASP A 389 -13.95 -22.51 5.57
CA ASP A 389 -14.99 -21.64 5.03
C ASP A 389 -15.39 -20.65 6.13
N GLU A 390 -14.92 -19.41 6.04
CA GLU A 390 -15.18 -18.39 7.07
C GLU A 390 -15.33 -16.98 6.49
N THR A 391 -15.85 -16.08 7.32
CA THR A 391 -16.02 -14.67 6.98
C THR A 391 -15.04 -13.83 7.81
N GLY A 392 -14.48 -12.81 7.18
CA GLY A 392 -13.55 -11.88 7.83
C GLY A 392 -13.65 -10.48 7.24
N TYR A 393 -12.92 -9.56 7.85
CA TYR A 393 -12.86 -8.17 7.43
C TYR A 393 -11.92 -8.03 6.23
N GLY A 394 -12.39 -7.41 5.16
CA GLY A 394 -11.61 -7.07 3.98
C GLY A 394 -11.55 -5.56 3.79
N TYR A 395 -10.34 -5.00 3.89
CA TYR A 395 -10.02 -3.71 3.31
C TYR A 395 -9.43 -3.96 1.92
N ASN A 396 -10.06 -3.43 0.88
CA ASN A 396 -9.57 -3.62 -0.48
C ASN A 396 -9.52 -2.31 -1.26
N GLU A 397 -8.53 -2.19 -2.14
CA GLU A 397 -8.39 -1.05 -3.03
C GLU A 397 -8.43 -1.52 -4.48
N THR A 398 -9.18 -0.81 -5.31
CA THR A 398 -9.13 -0.96 -6.76
C THR A 398 -8.75 0.38 -7.36
N THR A 399 -7.63 0.41 -8.05
CA THR A 399 -7.04 1.62 -8.62
C THR A 399 -7.08 1.56 -10.14
N PHE A 400 -7.49 2.67 -10.75
CA PHE A 400 -7.47 2.87 -12.19
C PHE A 400 -6.64 4.10 -12.49
N ILE A 401 -5.65 3.99 -13.38
CA ILE A 401 -4.73 5.07 -13.77
C ILE A 401 -4.89 5.39 -15.25
N THR A 402 -4.81 4.35 -16.09
CA THR A 402 -5.00 4.41 -17.54
C THR A 402 -5.86 3.24 -18.01
N ALA A 403 -6.57 3.41 -19.11
CA ALA A 403 -7.37 2.34 -19.69
C ALA A 403 -6.48 1.17 -20.15
N ILE A 404 -7.00 -0.05 -19.99
CA ILE A 404 -6.42 -1.32 -20.45
C ILE A 404 -7.30 -1.88 -21.56
#